data_AF-A0A3D5XP26-F1
#
_entry.id   AF-A0A3D5XP26-F1
#
_cell.length_a   1.000
_cell.length_b   1.000
_cell.length_c   1.000
_cell.angle_alpha   90.00
_cell.angle_beta   90.00
_cell.angle_gamma   90.00
#
_symmetry.space_group_name_H-M   'P 1'
#
loop_
_entity.id
_entity.type
_entity.pdbx_description
1 polymer ?
#
loop_
_entity_poly.entity_id
_entity_poly.type
_entity_poly.pdbx_seq_one_letter_code
_entity_poly.pdbx_strand_id
1 'polypeptide(L)'
;MDVGFGIYVDGSLVINLAPSEQKIDWKINFDFLRRKVKPFYAKLESKVRIHGGYLKEWYRWRDEFFEIINSNPKLLKALEKGLIISGRSKGGGEASIIAIDIVRNFKCGEVLVGMLEAPKVGNKAFANSVERYIPKENMFHVRYGADIVTMIPPTFKNPGKFIWFNKKKFISFLDHAIGCFDQEKMYEYAKGVE
;
A
#
# COMPACT_ATOMS: atom_id res chain seq x y z
N MET A 1 6.55 -10.96 0.06
CA MET A 1 6.35 -9.53 0.35
C MET A 1 7.52 -9.07 1.19
N ASP A 2 8.22 -8.01 0.77
CA ASP A 2 9.35 -7.47 1.52
C ASP A 2 8.85 -6.31 2.38
N VAL A 3 8.92 -6.47 3.70
CA VAL A 3 8.32 -5.54 4.68
C VAL A 3 9.33 -5.17 5.75
N GLY A 4 9.46 -3.87 6.01
CA GLY A 4 10.15 -3.33 7.17
C GLY A 4 9.17 -2.92 8.26
N PHE A 5 9.44 -3.33 9.50
CA PHE A 5 8.76 -2.84 10.69
C PHE A 5 9.64 -1.86 11.45
N GLY A 6 9.03 -0.79 11.97
CA GLY A 6 9.70 0.16 12.85
C GLY A 6 8.73 0.77 13.85
N ILE A 7 9.26 1.50 14.82
CA ILE A 7 8.48 2.34 15.73
C ILE A 7 8.91 3.78 15.47
N TYR A 8 7.95 4.65 15.17
CA TYR A 8 8.22 6.07 14.95
C TYR A 8 8.56 6.78 16.27
N VAL A 9 9.10 8.00 16.18
CA VAL A 9 9.56 8.76 17.35
C VAL A 9 8.42 9.04 18.35
N ASP A 10 7.18 9.21 17.87
CA ASP A 10 5.99 9.37 18.72
C ASP A 10 5.52 8.04 19.39
N GLY A 11 6.12 6.93 18.97
CA GLY A 11 5.82 5.58 19.41
C GLY A 11 4.76 4.85 18.57
N SER A 12 4.33 5.39 17.43
CA SER A 12 3.42 4.74 16.50
C SER A 12 4.11 3.59 15.75
N LEU A 13 3.36 2.55 15.37
CA LEU A 13 3.88 1.48 14.53
C LEU A 13 4.08 1.97 13.10
N VAL A 14 5.26 1.71 12.53
CA VAL A 14 5.58 2.00 11.13
C VAL A 14 5.74 0.71 10.35
N ILE A 15 5.02 0.60 9.23
CA ILE A 15 5.13 -0.50 8.28
C ILE A 15 5.52 0.10 6.93
N ASN A 16 6.71 -0.26 6.43
CA ASN A 16 7.17 0.14 5.11
C ASN A 16 7.19 -1.07 4.16
N LEU A 17 6.44 -0.96 3.06
CA LEU A 17 6.29 -2.01 2.07
C LEU A 17 7.21 -1.73 0.87
N ALA A 18 8.15 -2.62 0.62
CA ALA A 18 9.13 -2.45 -0.45
C ALA A 18 8.48 -2.62 -1.84
N PRO A 19 9.05 -1.99 -2.88
CA PRO A 19 8.71 -2.31 -4.26
C PRO A 19 9.18 -3.73 -4.64
N SER A 20 8.78 -4.23 -5.82
CA SER A 20 9.30 -5.50 -6.33
C SER A 20 10.75 -5.35 -6.83
N GLU A 21 11.66 -6.20 -6.35
CA GLU A 21 13.10 -6.12 -6.65
C GLU A 21 13.51 -6.59 -8.07
N GLN A 22 12.62 -7.26 -8.83
CA GLN A 22 12.99 -7.84 -10.13
C GLN A 22 12.59 -6.94 -11.33
N LYS A 23 13.60 -6.43 -12.04
CA LYS A 23 13.55 -5.41 -13.11
C LYS A 23 12.64 -5.71 -14.33
N ILE A 24 12.23 -6.96 -14.54
CA ILE A 24 11.49 -7.40 -15.74
C ILE A 24 10.18 -8.15 -15.42
N ASP A 25 10.00 -8.61 -14.18
CA ASP A 25 8.83 -9.39 -13.78
C ASP A 25 7.58 -8.52 -13.59
N TRP A 26 7.70 -7.18 -13.61
CA TRP A 26 6.55 -6.28 -13.49
C TRP A 26 5.58 -6.36 -14.68
N LYS A 27 6.05 -6.59 -15.92
CA LYS A 27 5.19 -6.80 -17.10
C LYS A 27 4.39 -8.09 -17.00
N ILE A 28 5.02 -9.11 -16.43
CA ILE A 28 4.41 -10.44 -16.19
C ILE A 28 3.45 -10.35 -14.99
N ASN A 29 3.77 -9.53 -13.97
CA ASN A 29 2.93 -9.24 -12.82
C ASN A 29 1.72 -8.31 -13.10
N PHE A 30 1.57 -7.75 -14.30
CA PHE A 30 0.32 -7.09 -14.73
C PHE A 30 -0.67 -8.01 -15.43
N ASP A 31 -0.34 -9.29 -15.70
CA ASP A 31 -1.31 -10.29 -16.17
C ASP A 31 -2.36 -10.66 -15.08
N PHE A 32 -2.14 -10.19 -13.86
CA PHE A 32 -3.09 -10.26 -12.74
C PHE A 32 -4.31 -9.33 -12.88
N LEU A 33 -4.39 -8.53 -13.95
CA LEU A 33 -5.47 -7.60 -14.30
C LEU A 33 -6.88 -8.22 -14.34
N ARG A 34 -7.04 -9.54 -14.19
CA ARG A 34 -8.24 -10.25 -14.60
C ARG A 34 -9.15 -10.79 -13.51
N ARG A 35 -8.85 -10.63 -12.21
CA ARG A 35 -9.77 -11.10 -11.15
C ARG A 35 -10.05 -10.08 -10.06
N LYS A 36 -11.32 -9.64 -10.05
CA LYS A 36 -11.97 -8.89 -8.97
C LYS A 36 -12.43 -9.89 -7.91
N VAL A 37 -11.68 -10.03 -6.81
CA VAL A 37 -11.95 -11.02 -5.77
C VAL A 37 -12.59 -10.35 -4.56
N LYS A 38 -13.53 -11.04 -3.90
CA LYS A 38 -14.12 -10.60 -2.64
C LYS A 38 -13.19 -11.03 -1.49
N PRO A 39 -12.78 -10.14 -0.56
CA PRO A 39 -11.99 -10.56 0.60
C PRO A 39 -12.78 -11.52 1.49
N PHE A 40 -12.11 -12.44 2.19
CA PHE A 40 -12.79 -13.49 2.97
C PHE A 40 -13.66 -12.89 4.09
N TYR A 41 -13.23 -11.77 4.67
CA TYR A 41 -13.95 -11.06 5.73
C TYR A 41 -15.20 -10.31 5.23
N ALA A 42 -15.45 -10.27 3.91
CA ALA A 42 -16.61 -9.60 3.36
C ALA A 42 -17.82 -10.55 3.28
N LYS A 43 -18.94 -10.06 3.84
CA LYS A 43 -20.25 -10.72 3.79
C LYS A 43 -20.64 -11.13 2.35
N LEU A 44 -21.54 -12.09 2.21
CA LEU A 44 -21.92 -12.68 0.92
C LEU A 44 -22.36 -11.61 -0.09
N GLU A 45 -23.19 -10.68 0.36
CA GLU A 45 -23.79 -9.56 -0.37
C GLU A 45 -22.83 -8.40 -0.66
N SER A 46 -21.60 -8.44 -0.12
CA SER A 46 -20.66 -7.35 -0.26
C SER A 46 -20.25 -7.14 -1.72
N LYS A 47 -20.34 -5.88 -2.17
CA LYS A 47 -19.87 -5.43 -3.49
C LYS A 47 -18.36 -5.15 -3.51
N VAL A 48 -17.65 -5.28 -2.39
CA VAL A 48 -16.20 -5.05 -2.31
C VAL A 48 -15.47 -6.02 -3.24
N ARG A 49 -14.62 -5.46 -4.10
CA ARG A 49 -13.74 -6.25 -4.96
C ARG A 49 -12.34 -5.66 -4.93
N ILE A 50 -11.37 -6.53 -4.74
CA ILE A 50 -9.93 -6.23 -4.70
C ILE A 50 -9.27 -6.98 -5.85
N HIS A 51 -8.14 -6.48 -6.32
CA HIS A 51 -7.27 -7.18 -7.25
C HIS A 51 -6.81 -8.52 -6.66
N GLY A 52 -7.07 -9.62 -7.36
CA GLY A 52 -6.78 -10.97 -6.86
C GLY A 52 -5.31 -11.21 -6.56
N GLY A 53 -4.38 -10.65 -7.34
CA GLY A 53 -2.94 -10.79 -7.10
C GLY A 53 -2.49 -10.17 -5.77
N TYR A 54 -2.92 -8.94 -5.50
CA TYR A 54 -2.57 -8.23 -4.27
C TYR A 54 -3.18 -8.93 -3.05
N LEU A 55 -4.44 -9.35 -3.17
CA LEU A 55 -5.14 -10.03 -2.08
C LEU A 55 -4.51 -11.40 -1.77
N LYS A 56 -4.14 -12.16 -2.82
CA LYS A 56 -3.46 -13.46 -2.67
C LYS A 56 -2.09 -13.30 -2.00
N GLU A 57 -1.31 -12.32 -2.44
CA GLU A 57 0.01 -12.06 -1.84
C GLU A 57 -0.13 -11.67 -0.38
N TRP A 58 -1.05 -10.77 -0.04
CA TRP A 58 -1.30 -10.42 1.36
C TRP A 58 -1.70 -11.65 2.20
N TYR A 59 -2.68 -12.43 1.72
CA TYR A 59 -3.15 -13.62 2.45
C TYR A 59 -2.10 -14.71 2.64
N ARG A 60 -1.07 -14.75 1.78
CA ARG A 60 0.05 -15.68 1.97
C ARG A 60 0.85 -15.39 3.25
N TRP A 61 0.96 -14.11 3.62
CA TRP A 61 1.81 -13.66 4.73
C TRP A 61 1.01 -13.14 5.94
N ARG A 62 -0.30 -12.95 5.77
CA ARG A 62 -1.18 -12.31 6.75
C ARG A 62 -1.08 -12.92 8.14
N ASP A 63 -1.14 -14.24 8.25
CA ASP A 63 -1.19 -14.90 9.56
C ASP A 63 0.15 -14.79 10.29
N GLU A 64 1.26 -14.93 9.57
CA GLU A 64 2.61 -14.68 10.10
C GLU A 64 2.78 -13.22 10.54
N PHE A 65 2.27 -12.28 9.75
CA PHE A 65 2.28 -10.85 10.07
C PHE A 65 1.53 -10.56 11.37
N PHE A 66 0.35 -11.18 11.52
CA PHE A 66 -0.49 -11.01 12.71
C PHE A 66 0.14 -11.67 13.92
N GLU A 67 0.79 -12.82 13.75
CA GLU A 67 1.53 -13.50 14.82
C GLU A 67 2.71 -12.66 15.32
N ILE A 68 3.46 -12.01 14.42
CA ILE A 68 4.55 -11.09 14.81
C ILE A 68 4.01 -9.92 15.65
N ILE A 69 2.88 -9.33 15.27
CA ILE A 69 2.26 -8.26 16.04
C ILE A 69 1.77 -8.78 17.40
N ASN A 70 1.01 -9.87 17.42
CA ASN A 70 0.41 -10.43 18.63
C ASN A 70 1.44 -10.92 19.65
N SER A 71 2.52 -11.53 19.18
CA SER A 71 3.59 -12.05 20.04
C SER A 71 4.52 -10.97 20.60
N ASN A 72 4.39 -9.71 20.13
CA ASN A 72 5.25 -8.61 20.55
C ASN A 72 4.47 -7.47 21.23
N PRO A 73 4.48 -7.40 22.58
CA PRO A 73 3.78 -6.36 23.34
C PRO A 73 4.19 -4.92 22.98
N LYS A 74 5.43 -4.71 22.51
CA LYS A 74 5.87 -3.38 22.07
C LYS A 74 5.18 -2.96 20.76
N LEU A 75 4.98 -3.90 19.83
CA LEU A 75 4.27 -3.64 18.58
C LEU A 75 2.77 -3.43 18.82
N LEU A 76 2.15 -4.22 19.70
CA LEU A 76 0.75 -4.00 20.12
C LEU A 76 0.57 -2.60 20.71
N LYS A 77 1.43 -2.20 21.65
CA LYS A 77 1.38 -0.87 22.25
C LYS A 77 1.63 0.25 21.24
N ALA A 78 2.55 0.03 20.28
CA ALA A 78 2.81 0.99 19.22
C ALA A 78 1.60 1.16 18.30
N LEU A 79 0.92 0.05 17.96
CA LEU A 79 -0.28 0.05 17.13
C LEU A 79 -1.45 0.77 17.81
N GLU A 80 -1.62 0.61 19.13
CA GLU A 80 -2.62 1.35 19.90
C GLU A 80 -2.39 2.87 19.89
N LYS A 81 -1.13 3.31 19.79
CA LYS A 81 -0.80 4.74 19.62
C LYS A 81 -1.13 5.23 18.22
N GLY A 82 -0.76 4.44 17.21
CA GLY A 82 -1.01 4.79 15.82
C GLY A 82 -0.36 3.81 14.84
N LEU A 83 -0.78 3.91 13.59
CA LEU A 83 -0.28 3.12 12.47
C LEU A 83 0.12 4.05 11.32
N ILE A 84 1.39 4.01 10.94
CA ILE A 84 1.87 4.62 9.71
C ILE A 84 2.23 3.48 8.76
N ILE A 85 1.53 3.37 7.64
CA ILE A 85 1.81 2.36 6.63
C ILE A 85 2.02 3.00 5.27
N SER A 86 3.15 2.73 4.66
CA SER A 86 3.48 3.28 3.36
C SER A 86 4.14 2.27 2.44
N GLY A 87 4.05 2.52 1.15
CA GLY A 87 4.82 1.79 0.16
C GLY A 87 4.83 2.50 -1.18
N ARG A 88 5.75 2.08 -2.03
CA ARG A 88 5.90 2.56 -3.41
C ARG A 88 5.44 1.50 -4.41
N SER A 89 4.87 1.92 -5.54
CA SER A 89 4.47 1.00 -6.62
C SER A 89 3.59 -0.14 -6.09
N LYS A 90 3.99 -1.40 -6.28
CA LYS A 90 3.34 -2.59 -5.69
C LYS A 90 3.06 -2.43 -4.19
N GLY A 91 4.08 -2.08 -3.38
CA GLY A 91 3.91 -1.89 -1.94
C GLY A 91 2.92 -0.79 -1.60
N GLY A 92 2.85 0.27 -2.42
CA GLY A 92 1.84 1.32 -2.28
C GLY A 92 0.42 0.82 -2.58
N GLY A 93 0.26 -0.13 -3.50
CA GLY A 93 -1.01 -0.82 -3.72
C GLY A 93 -1.41 -1.68 -2.52
N GLU A 94 -0.45 -2.41 -1.94
CA GLU A 94 -0.64 -3.27 -0.78
C GLU A 94 -1.00 -2.49 0.49
N ALA A 95 -0.44 -1.28 0.66
CA ALA A 95 -0.62 -0.45 1.85
C ALA A 95 -2.10 -0.31 2.26
N SER A 96 -2.99 0.03 1.33
CA SER A 96 -4.43 0.19 1.65
C SER A 96 -5.15 -1.12 1.99
N ILE A 97 -4.69 -2.26 1.45
CA ILE A 97 -5.25 -3.59 1.72
C ILE A 97 -4.83 -4.05 3.10
N ILE A 98 -3.57 -3.85 3.44
CA ILE A 98 -3.00 -4.24 4.73
C ILE A 98 -3.55 -3.34 5.83
N ALA A 99 -3.59 -2.02 5.61
CA ALA A 99 -4.12 -1.05 6.58
C ALA A 99 -5.54 -1.40 7.01
N ILE A 100 -6.44 -1.66 6.06
CA ILE A 100 -7.85 -1.97 6.40
C ILE A 100 -7.98 -3.31 7.11
N ASP A 101 -7.12 -4.30 6.82
CA ASP A 101 -7.16 -5.58 7.53
C ASP A 101 -6.63 -5.41 8.96
N ILE A 102 -5.54 -4.67 9.16
CA ILE A 102 -5.01 -4.37 10.50
C ILE A 102 -6.07 -3.64 11.35
N VAL A 103 -6.65 -2.55 10.84
CA VAL A 103 -7.66 -1.76 11.58
C VAL A 103 -8.90 -2.57 11.96
N ARG A 104 -9.22 -3.62 11.21
CA ARG A 104 -10.36 -4.50 11.50
C ARG A 104 -10.06 -5.59 12.52
N ASN A 105 -8.79 -5.90 12.77
CA ASN A 105 -8.38 -7.02 13.63
C ASN A 105 -7.62 -6.57 14.88
N PHE A 106 -7.12 -5.33 14.90
CA PHE A 106 -6.37 -4.77 16.02
C PHE A 106 -6.94 -3.44 16.47
N LYS A 107 -6.78 -3.13 17.76
CA LYS A 107 -7.00 -1.78 18.28
C LYS A 107 -5.90 -0.88 17.74
N CYS A 108 -6.28 0.09 16.93
CA CYS A 108 -5.37 1.05 16.32
C CYS A 108 -5.70 2.45 16.81
N GLY A 109 -4.66 3.26 17.04
CA GLY A 109 -4.80 4.70 17.20
C GLY A 109 -5.06 5.39 15.86
N GLU A 110 -4.48 6.57 15.64
CA GLU A 110 -4.57 7.23 14.34
C GLU A 110 -3.84 6.43 13.26
N VAL A 111 -4.46 6.29 12.08
CA VAL A 111 -3.92 5.51 10.96
C VAL A 111 -3.62 6.45 9.80
N LEU A 112 -2.37 6.46 9.34
CA LEU A 112 -1.87 7.20 8.18
C LEU A 112 -1.41 6.22 7.09
N VAL A 113 -1.86 6.43 5.85
CA VAL A 113 -1.59 5.54 4.71
C VAL A 113 -0.93 6.32 3.56
N GLY A 114 0.32 5.97 3.24
CA GLY A 114 1.08 6.55 2.13
C GLY A 114 1.15 5.60 0.93
N MET A 115 0.50 5.97 -0.17
CA MET A 115 0.41 5.15 -1.39
C MET A 115 1.17 5.84 -2.53
N LEU A 116 2.48 5.67 -2.53
CA LEU A 116 3.40 6.38 -3.42
C LEU A 116 3.46 5.70 -4.78
N GLU A 117 3.12 6.42 -5.84
CA GLU A 117 3.12 5.93 -7.23
C GLU A 117 2.39 4.57 -7.36
N ALA A 118 1.37 4.38 -6.53
CA ALA A 118 0.70 3.11 -6.37
C ALA A 118 -0.30 2.83 -7.50
N PRO A 119 -0.39 1.59 -8.00
CA PRO A 119 -1.49 1.17 -8.83
C PRO A 119 -2.79 1.11 -8.02
N LYS A 120 -3.90 1.05 -8.73
CA LYS A 120 -5.22 0.90 -8.13
C LYS A 120 -5.45 -0.55 -7.75
N VAL A 121 -6.04 -0.81 -6.58
CA VAL A 121 -6.16 -2.17 -6.05
C VAL A 121 -7.57 -2.65 -5.78
N GLY A 122 -8.59 -1.79 -5.83
CA GLY A 122 -9.97 -2.22 -5.64
C GLY A 122 -11.01 -1.36 -6.33
N ASN A 123 -12.26 -1.84 -6.33
CA ASN A 123 -13.37 -1.09 -6.91
C ASN A 123 -13.85 0.04 -5.98
N LYS A 124 -14.83 0.83 -6.45
CA LYS A 124 -15.45 1.90 -5.63
C LYS A 124 -15.96 1.40 -4.28
N ALA A 125 -16.53 0.19 -4.21
CA ALA A 125 -17.02 -0.37 -2.96
C ALA A 125 -15.88 -0.69 -1.98
N PHE A 126 -14.72 -1.14 -2.47
CA PHE A 126 -13.51 -1.28 -1.67
C PHE A 126 -13.03 0.07 -1.15
N ALA A 127 -12.86 1.07 -2.02
CA ALA A 127 -12.43 2.41 -1.60
C ALA A 127 -13.35 3.00 -0.52
N ASN A 128 -14.66 2.96 -0.75
CA ASN A 128 -15.66 3.38 0.25
C ASN A 128 -15.61 2.53 1.53
N SER A 129 -15.18 1.27 1.44
CA SER A 129 -15.01 0.42 2.62
C SER A 129 -13.81 0.84 3.45
N VAL A 130 -12.69 1.16 2.81
CA VAL A 130 -11.50 1.65 3.51
C VAL A 130 -11.80 2.99 4.19
N GLU A 131 -12.44 3.91 3.46
CA GLU A 131 -12.80 5.25 3.96
C GLU A 131 -13.81 5.26 5.12
N ARG A 132 -14.47 4.13 5.43
CA ARG A 132 -15.31 3.99 6.64
C ARG A 132 -14.51 3.72 7.92
N TYR A 133 -13.31 3.17 7.80
CA TYR A 133 -12.47 2.79 8.95
C TYR A 133 -11.24 3.70 9.08
N ILE A 134 -10.77 4.27 7.97
CA ILE A 134 -9.62 5.17 7.93
C ILE A 134 -10.10 6.50 7.32
N PRO A 135 -9.96 7.64 8.02
CA PRO A 135 -10.35 8.94 7.49
C PRO A 135 -9.66 9.24 6.16
N LYS A 136 -10.40 9.82 5.23
CA LYS A 136 -9.89 10.15 3.89
C LYS A 136 -8.70 11.10 3.94
N GLU A 137 -8.69 11.98 4.94
CA GLU A 137 -7.66 12.96 5.28
C GLU A 137 -6.32 12.31 5.58
N ASN A 138 -6.32 11.05 6.02
CA ASN A 138 -5.15 10.34 6.49
C ASN A 138 -4.59 9.37 5.43
N MET A 139 -5.12 9.39 4.21
CA MET A 139 -4.72 8.51 3.13
C MET A 139 -4.28 9.33 1.92
N PHE A 140 -3.03 9.14 1.50
CA PHE A 140 -2.40 9.97 0.46
C PHE A 140 -1.90 9.12 -0.71
N HIS A 141 -2.46 9.35 -1.88
CA HIS A 141 -1.92 8.89 -3.15
C HIS A 141 -0.98 9.94 -3.71
N VAL A 142 0.32 9.71 -3.57
CA VAL A 142 1.35 10.58 -4.12
C VAL A 142 1.68 10.12 -5.53
N ARG A 143 1.58 11.03 -6.51
CA ARG A 143 1.82 10.73 -7.92
C ARG A 143 2.81 11.73 -8.51
N TYR A 144 3.73 11.22 -9.32
CA TYR A 144 4.63 12.04 -10.11
C TYR A 144 4.37 11.79 -11.60
N GLY A 145 4.10 12.85 -12.36
CA GLY A 145 3.83 12.72 -13.79
C GLY A 145 2.52 12.01 -14.11
N ALA A 146 2.27 11.83 -15.41
CA ALA A 146 1.25 10.95 -15.95
C ALA A 146 1.77 9.50 -15.97
N ASP A 147 2.02 8.97 -14.77
CA ASP A 147 2.51 7.61 -14.56
C ASP A 147 1.43 6.56 -14.82
N ILE A 148 1.69 5.70 -15.80
CA ILE A 148 0.77 4.64 -16.24
C ILE A 148 0.40 3.69 -15.11
N VAL A 149 1.34 3.37 -14.22
CA VAL A 149 1.09 2.43 -13.11
C VAL A 149 -0.02 2.95 -12.20
N THR A 150 -0.04 4.26 -11.93
CA THR A 150 -1.08 4.88 -11.09
C THR A 150 -2.47 4.93 -11.74
N MET A 151 -2.55 4.69 -13.05
CA MET A 151 -3.78 4.75 -13.82
C MET A 151 -4.48 3.39 -13.95
N ILE A 152 -3.77 2.30 -13.68
CA ILE A 152 -4.27 0.93 -13.84
C ILE A 152 -4.59 0.24 -12.51
N PRO A 153 -5.55 -0.70 -12.50
CA PRO A 153 -6.53 -0.99 -13.55
C PRO A 153 -7.54 0.18 -13.70
N PRO A 154 -7.98 0.54 -14.93
CA PRO A 154 -8.79 1.74 -15.15
C PRO A 154 -10.15 1.71 -14.43
N THR A 155 -10.75 0.53 -14.25
CA THR A 155 -12.06 0.36 -13.58
C THR A 155 -12.00 0.39 -12.05
N PHE A 156 -10.80 0.51 -11.48
CA PHE A 156 -10.59 0.59 -10.04
C PHE A 156 -10.52 2.03 -9.55
N LYS A 157 -10.77 2.19 -8.25
CA LYS A 157 -10.70 3.44 -7.53
C LYS A 157 -9.82 3.30 -6.30
N ASN A 158 -9.13 4.39 -6.04
CA ASN A 158 -8.25 4.58 -4.91
C ASN A 158 -9.02 5.31 -3.80
N PRO A 159 -8.91 4.88 -2.52
CA PRO A 159 -9.40 5.66 -1.39
C PRO A 159 -8.51 6.88 -1.13
N GLY A 160 -8.97 7.86 -0.36
CA GLY A 160 -8.10 8.94 0.12
C GLY A 160 -7.96 10.15 -0.82
N LYS A 161 -6.95 10.98 -0.54
CA LYS A 161 -6.62 12.21 -1.28
C LYS A 161 -5.47 11.99 -2.26
N PHE A 162 -5.48 12.74 -3.36
CA PHE A 162 -4.39 12.73 -4.34
C PHE A 162 -3.48 13.93 -4.17
N ILE A 163 -2.18 13.68 -4.14
CA ILE A 163 -1.14 14.69 -4.24
C ILE A 163 -0.41 14.41 -5.56
N TRP A 164 -0.45 15.36 -6.50
CA TRP A 164 0.04 15.12 -7.86
C TRP A 164 1.04 16.18 -8.30
N PHE A 165 2.28 15.74 -8.46
CA PHE A 165 3.42 16.52 -8.90
C PHE A 165 3.68 16.36 -10.41
N ASN A 166 4.12 17.44 -11.04
CA ASN A 166 4.60 17.47 -12.43
C ASN A 166 3.68 16.76 -13.46
N LYS A 167 2.38 17.06 -13.46
CA LYS A 167 1.34 16.36 -14.25
C LYS A 167 1.63 16.19 -15.75
N LYS A 168 2.44 17.08 -16.34
CA LYS A 168 2.75 17.08 -17.78
C LYS A 168 3.81 16.04 -18.18
N LYS A 169 4.66 15.60 -17.24
CA LYS A 169 5.70 14.62 -17.53
C LYS A 169 5.06 13.23 -17.67
N PHE A 170 5.15 12.63 -18.85
CA PHE A 170 4.75 11.24 -19.03
C PHE A 170 5.76 10.31 -18.39
N ILE A 171 5.29 9.29 -17.68
CA ILE A 171 6.13 8.25 -17.09
C ILE A 171 5.62 6.92 -17.64
N SER A 172 6.43 6.30 -18.50
CA SER A 172 6.13 4.97 -19.02
C SER A 172 6.26 3.93 -17.92
N PHE A 173 5.77 2.72 -18.14
CA PHE A 173 6.01 1.65 -17.18
C PHE A 173 7.51 1.34 -16.97
N LEU A 174 8.33 1.50 -18.01
CA LEU A 174 9.78 1.28 -17.90
C LEU A 174 10.41 2.37 -17.02
N ASP A 175 10.01 3.63 -17.23
CA ASP A 175 10.49 4.76 -16.42
C ASP A 175 10.01 4.65 -14.97
N HIS A 176 8.79 4.17 -14.74
CA HIS A 176 8.26 3.88 -13.41
C HIS A 176 9.13 2.82 -12.70
N ALA A 177 9.44 1.71 -13.40
CA ALA A 177 10.26 0.65 -12.87
C ALA A 177 11.68 1.15 -12.55
N ILE A 178 12.33 1.85 -13.49
CA ILE A 178 13.66 2.44 -13.29
C ILE A 178 13.68 3.44 -12.13
N GLY A 179 12.66 4.31 -12.04
CA GLY A 179 12.52 5.26 -10.95
C GLY A 179 12.41 4.61 -9.56
N CYS A 180 11.94 3.36 -9.48
CA CYS A 180 12.00 2.59 -8.24
C CYS A 180 13.43 2.21 -7.85
N PHE A 181 14.32 1.95 -8.81
CA PHE A 181 15.71 1.53 -8.56
C PHE A 181 16.69 2.71 -8.45
N ASP A 182 16.50 3.80 -9.19
CA ASP A 182 17.38 4.98 -9.10
C ASP A 182 17.17 5.79 -7.81
N GLN A 183 16.04 5.63 -7.11
CA GLN A 183 15.81 6.25 -5.79
C GLN A 183 16.50 5.50 -4.64
N GLU A 184 16.86 4.23 -4.79
CA GLU A 184 17.72 3.54 -3.82
C GLU A 184 19.08 4.24 -3.71
N LYS A 185 19.59 4.82 -4.82
CA LYS A 185 20.76 5.70 -4.80
C LYS A 185 20.51 7.04 -4.11
N MET A 186 19.31 7.61 -4.23
CA MET A 186 18.96 8.84 -3.51
C MET A 186 18.86 8.62 -1.99
N TYR A 187 18.49 7.42 -1.54
CA TYR A 187 18.55 7.02 -0.13
C TYR A 187 19.99 6.89 0.38
N GLU A 188 20.95 6.46 -0.45
CA GLU A 188 22.38 6.52 -0.08
C GLU A 188 22.88 7.96 0.07
N TYR A 189 22.47 8.88 -0.81
CA TYR A 189 22.80 10.30 -0.67
C TYR A 189 22.14 10.94 0.56
N ALA A 190 20.92 10.54 0.93
CA ALA A 190 20.24 11.03 2.13
C ALA A 190 20.88 10.51 3.43
N LYS A 191 21.54 9.35 3.40
CA LYS A 191 22.39 8.86 4.50
C LYS A 191 23.74 9.56 4.60
N GLY A 192 24.15 10.31 3.57
CA GLY A 192 25.34 11.15 3.56
C GLY A 192 25.08 12.60 3.99
N VAL A 193 23.89 12.91 4.49
CA VAL A 193 23.57 14.18 5.15
C VAL A 193 23.59 13.95 6.65
N GLU A 194 24.80 13.83 7.21
CA GLU A 194 25.10 14.08 8.62
C GLU A 194 25.64 15.50 8.78
#